data_AF-A0A073KBW5-F1
#
_entry.id   AF-A0A073KBW5-F1
#
_cell.length_a   1.000
_cell.length_b   1.000
_cell.length_c   1.000
_cell.angle_alpha   90.00
_cell.angle_beta   90.00
_cell.angle_gamma   90.00
#
_symmetry.space_group_name_H-M   'P 1'
#
loop_
_entity.id
_entity.type
_entity.pdbx_description
1 polymer ?
#
loop_
_entity_poly.entity_id
_entity_poly.type
_entity_poly.pdbx_seq_one_letter_code
_entity_poly.pdbx_strand_id
1 'polypeptide(L)'
;MVYFFDVEKCKVCPLREGCFKEGAKNKTYSVAIKSEEHLDQQAFQETEEFKRLARERYKIEAKNSELKNKHGYDQASAAGLFGIQIQGATTIFAVNLKRILKLLNEKE
;
A
#
# COMPACT_ATOMS: atom_id res chain seq x y z
N MET A 1 -15.84 11.77 8.10
CA MET A 1 -17.24 11.92 8.56
C MET A 1 -18.17 12.01 7.36
N VAL A 2 -19.35 11.40 7.42
CA VAL A 2 -20.35 11.44 6.33
C VAL A 2 -21.62 12.11 6.86
N TYR A 3 -22.06 13.15 6.17
CA TYR A 3 -23.29 13.88 6.46
C TYR A 3 -24.38 13.46 5.49
N PHE A 4 -25.59 13.30 6.00
CA PHE A 4 -26.77 12.97 5.23
C PHE A 4 -27.67 14.20 5.15
N PHE A 5 -28.16 14.49 3.95
CA PHE A 5 -29.00 15.64 3.67
C PHE A 5 -30.40 15.20 3.27
N ASP A 6 -31.38 15.97 3.72
CA ASP A 6 -32.77 15.82 3.31
C ASP A 6 -32.91 16.16 1.83
N VAL A 7 -33.32 15.18 1.03
CA VAL A 7 -33.45 15.29 -0.41
C VAL A 7 -34.57 16.24 -0.81
N GLU A 8 -35.65 16.34 -0.03
CA GLU A 8 -36.75 17.25 -0.35
C GLU A 8 -36.30 18.70 -0.27
N LYS A 9 -35.43 19.02 0.69
CA LYS A 9 -34.78 20.33 0.78
C LYS A 9 -33.78 20.57 -0.36
N CYS A 10 -33.09 19.52 -0.82
CA CYS A 10 -32.16 19.62 -1.94
C CYS A 10 -32.86 19.90 -3.28
N LYS A 11 -34.05 19.35 -3.50
CA LYS A 11 -34.83 19.53 -4.74
C LYS A 11 -35.24 20.98 -4.99
N VAL A 12 -35.62 21.71 -3.93
CA VAL A 12 -36.08 23.11 -4.00
C VAL A 12 -34.97 24.13 -3.75
N CYS A 13 -33.74 23.67 -3.51
CA CYS A 13 -32.62 24.55 -3.20
C CYS A 13 -32.24 25.39 -4.44
N PRO A 14 -32.11 26.73 -4.32
CA PRO A 14 -31.71 27.59 -5.43
C PRO A 14 -30.25 27.33 -5.87
N LEU A 15 -29.42 26.73 -5.01
CA LEU A 15 -28.03 26.36 -5.29
C LEU A 15 -27.88 24.88 -5.68
N ARG A 16 -28.95 24.23 -6.14
CA ARG A 16 -28.93 22.78 -6.42
C ARG A 16 -28.07 22.40 -7.63
N GLU A 17 -27.83 23.33 -8.55
CA GLU A 17 -27.05 23.10 -9.76
C GLU A 17 -25.60 22.71 -9.39
N GLY A 18 -25.12 21.58 -9.91
CA GLY A 18 -23.81 21.00 -9.58
C GLY A 18 -23.71 20.33 -8.19
N CYS A 19 -24.61 20.63 -7.26
CA CYS A 19 -24.63 20.03 -5.92
C CYS A 19 -25.53 18.78 -5.83
N PHE A 20 -26.76 18.86 -6.35
CA PHE A 20 -27.74 17.78 -6.29
C PHE A 20 -27.99 17.22 -7.69
N LYS A 21 -27.90 15.89 -7.82
CA LYS A 21 -28.23 15.20 -9.07
C LYS A 21 -29.74 14.96 -9.13
N GLU A 22 -30.37 15.43 -10.20
CA GLU A 22 -31.81 15.28 -10.39
C GLU A 22 -32.22 13.79 -10.41
N GLY A 23 -33.27 13.44 -9.66
CA GLY A 23 -33.70 12.05 -9.44
C GLY A 23 -32.89 11.25 -8.42
N ALA A 24 -31.88 11.84 -7.75
CA ALA A 24 -31.14 11.14 -6.70
C ALA A 24 -32.03 10.84 -5.48
N LYS A 25 -31.99 9.59 -5.01
CA LYS A 25 -32.75 9.12 -3.83
C LYS A 25 -32.12 9.53 -2.50
N ASN A 26 -30.85 9.87 -2.49
CA ASN A 26 -30.10 10.29 -1.32
C ASN A 26 -29.10 11.40 -1.69
N LYS A 27 -28.74 12.20 -0.70
CA LYS A 27 -27.65 13.17 -0.80
C LYS A 27 -26.77 13.03 0.43
N THR A 28 -25.50 12.72 0.19
CA THR A 28 -24.48 12.66 1.22
C THR A 28 -23.29 13.55 0.86
N TYR A 29 -22.59 14.00 1.89
CA TYR A 29 -21.32 14.71 1.75
C TYR A 29 -20.31 14.10 2.72
N SER A 30 -19.18 13.65 2.21
CA SER A 30 -18.10 13.07 3.02
C SER A 30 -16.96 14.07 3.16
N VAL A 31 -16.59 14.35 4.41
CA VAL A 31 -15.37 15.08 4.75
C VAL A 31 -14.35 14.08 5.26
N ALA A 32 -13.24 13.94 4.55
CA ALA A 32 -12.09 13.19 5.03
C ALA A 32 -11.33 14.05 6.04
N ILE A 33 -11.52 13.76 7.33
CA ILE A 33 -10.68 14.33 8.39
C ILE A 33 -9.44 13.45 8.44
N LYS A 34 -8.34 13.95 7.87
CA LYS A 34 -7.04 13.29 7.98
C LYS A 34 -6.51 13.48 9.40
N SER A 35 -5.97 12.41 9.98
CA SER A 35 -5.20 12.55 11.22
C SER A 35 -3.91 13.31 10.95
N GLU A 36 -3.30 13.84 12.01
CA GLU A 36 -2.00 14.52 11.91
C GLU A 36 -0.95 13.62 11.25
N GLU A 37 -0.92 12.33 11.60
CA GLU A 37 -0.01 11.36 11.01
C GLU A 37 -0.22 11.18 9.49
N HIS A 38 -1.46 11.26 9.01
CA HIS A 38 -1.73 11.19 7.57
C HIS A 38 -1.25 12.43 6.83
N LEU A 39 -1.31 13.60 7.47
CA LEU A 39 -0.79 14.85 6.90
C LEU A 39 0.74 14.81 6.86
N ASP A 40 1.37 14.35 7.93
CA ASP A 40 2.83 14.19 8.02
C ASP A 40 3.35 13.18 6.99
N GLN A 41 2.68 12.04 6.84
CA GLN A 41 3.01 11.06 5.80
C GLN A 41 2.87 11.65 4.40
N GLN A 42 1.83 12.44 4.15
CA GLN A 42 1.65 13.10 2.86
C GLN A 42 2.75 14.13 2.60
N ALA A 43 3.12 14.93 3.60
CA ALA A 43 4.23 15.87 3.49
C ALA A 43 5.57 15.16 3.24
N PHE A 44 5.82 14.04 3.93
CA PHE A 44 7.01 13.23 3.72
C PHE A 44 7.07 12.64 2.30
N GLN A 45 5.94 12.17 1.76
CA GLN A 45 5.88 11.62 0.39
C GLN A 45 6.26 12.64 -0.69
N GLU A 46 6.08 13.93 -0.42
CA GLU A 46 6.47 15.00 -1.33
C GLU A 46 7.96 15.34 -1.30
N THR A 47 8.70 14.86 -0.28
CA THR A 47 10.14 15.10 -0.16
C THR A 47 10.94 14.44 -1.28
N GLU A 48 12.06 15.05 -1.67
CA GLU A 48 12.97 14.47 -2.65
C GLU A 48 13.61 13.16 -2.16
N GLU A 49 13.82 13.03 -0.85
CA GLU A 49 14.29 11.79 -0.24
C GLU A 49 13.31 10.64 -0.50
N PHE A 50 12.03 10.83 -0.19
CA PHE A 50 11.01 9.83 -0.43
C PHE A 50 10.91 9.51 -1.92
N LYS A 51 10.84 10.52 -2.79
CA LYS A 51 10.77 10.34 -4.24
C LYS A 51 11.96 9.54 -4.78
N ARG A 52 13.18 9.78 -4.25
CA ARG A 52 14.38 9.01 -4.59
C ARG A 52 14.26 7.54 -4.15
N LEU A 53 13.87 7.28 -2.90
CA LEU A 53 13.69 5.92 -2.38
C LEU A 53 12.57 5.17 -3.12
N ALA A 54 11.47 5.84 -3.43
CA ALA A 54 10.33 5.27 -4.15
C ALA A 54 10.74 4.76 -5.54
N ARG A 55 11.65 5.46 -6.25
CA ARG A 55 12.19 5.00 -7.53
C ARG A 55 12.98 3.70 -7.42
N GLU A 56 13.51 3.36 -6.25
CA GLU A 56 14.27 2.12 -6.04
C GLU A 56 13.40 0.93 -5.60
N ARG A 57 12.11 1.16 -5.31
CA ARG A 57 11.17 0.16 -4.80
C ARG A 57 11.06 -1.09 -5.68
N TYR A 58 11.19 -0.95 -7.00
CA TYR A 58 11.15 -2.08 -7.92
C TYR A 58 12.23 -3.15 -7.59
N LYS A 59 13.36 -2.75 -7.00
CA LYS A 59 14.41 -3.68 -6.55
C LYS A 59 13.90 -4.59 -5.43
N ILE A 60 13.10 -4.06 -4.52
CA ILE A 60 12.48 -4.80 -3.41
C ILE A 60 11.41 -5.76 -3.95
N GLU A 61 10.56 -5.27 -4.86
CA GLU A 61 9.48 -6.08 -5.46
C GLU A 61 10.03 -7.28 -6.24
N ALA A 62 11.12 -7.09 -6.98
CA ALA A 62 11.81 -8.18 -7.66
C ALA A 62 12.34 -9.24 -6.67
N LYS A 63 12.94 -8.83 -5.55
CA LYS A 63 13.42 -9.78 -4.51
C LYS A 63 12.28 -10.48 -3.80
N ASN A 64 11.18 -9.79 -3.50
CA ASN A 64 9.99 -10.41 -2.91
C ASN A 64 9.35 -11.42 -3.88
N SER A 65 9.33 -11.12 -5.18
CA SER A 65 8.86 -12.05 -6.21
C SER A 65 9.75 -13.29 -6.29
N GLU A 66 11.07 -13.14 -6.20
CA GLU A 66 12.00 -14.28 -6.12
C GLU A 66 11.75 -15.14 -4.88
N LEU A 67 11.61 -14.53 -3.71
CA LEU A 67 11.32 -15.23 -2.46
C LEU A 67 10.04 -16.06 -2.58
N LYS A 68 8.95 -15.46 -3.05
CA LYS A 68 7.66 -16.15 -3.19
C LYS A 68 7.71 -17.23 -4.26
N ASN A 69 8.01 -16.86 -5.51
CA ASN A 69 7.80 -17.75 -6.65
C ASN A 69 8.92 -18.77 -6.84
N LYS A 70 10.18 -18.40 -6.60
CA LYS A 70 11.32 -19.31 -6.82
C LYS A 70 11.71 -20.11 -5.57
N HIS A 71 11.31 -19.63 -4.40
CA HIS A 71 11.71 -20.19 -3.12
C HIS A 71 10.52 -20.58 -2.22
N GLY A 72 9.28 -20.54 -2.74
CA GLY A 72 8.08 -21.04 -2.07
C GLY A 72 7.75 -20.29 -0.77
N TYR A 73 8.17 -19.04 -0.63
CA TYR A 73 7.97 -18.26 0.59
C TYR A 73 6.49 -17.94 0.87
N ASP A 74 5.64 -17.93 -0.16
CA ASP A 74 4.21 -17.68 -0.02
C ASP A 74 3.40 -18.92 0.39
N GLN A 75 4.01 -20.11 0.37
CA GLN A 75 3.39 -21.36 0.80
C GLN A 75 3.98 -21.82 2.13
N ALA A 76 3.13 -22.06 3.13
CA ALA A 76 3.60 -22.61 4.40
C ALA A 76 4.05 -24.07 4.24
N SER A 77 5.30 -24.37 4.62
CA SER A 77 5.85 -25.73 4.66
C SER A 77 5.72 -26.36 6.05
N ALA A 78 5.39 -25.58 7.07
CA ALA A 78 5.17 -26.02 8.44
C ALA A 78 4.00 -25.26 9.08
N ALA A 79 3.33 -25.88 10.04
CA ALA A 79 2.26 -25.26 10.80
C ALA A 79 2.79 -24.46 12.01
N GLY A 80 2.08 -23.41 12.38
CA GLY A 80 2.38 -22.59 13.55
C GLY A 80 3.43 -21.50 13.32
N LEU A 81 3.40 -20.47 14.18
CA LEU A 81 4.25 -19.28 14.06
C LEU A 81 5.74 -19.62 14.02
N PHE A 82 6.18 -20.56 14.87
CA PHE A 82 7.58 -20.97 14.95
C PHE A 82 8.08 -21.62 13.66
N GLY A 83 7.29 -22.53 13.08
CA GLY A 83 7.63 -23.18 11.81
C GLY A 83 7.73 -22.17 10.66
N ILE A 84 6.78 -21.24 10.59
CA ILE A 84 6.78 -20.15 9.60
C ILE A 84 7.99 -19.22 9.79
N GLN A 85 8.37 -18.92 11.03
CA GLN A 85 9.56 -18.11 11.33
C GLN A 85 10.84 -18.78 10.83
N ILE A 86 11.03 -20.08 11.11
CA ILE A 86 12.20 -20.84 10.64
C ILE A 86 12.23 -20.90 9.11
N GLN A 87 11.09 -21.23 8.47
CA GLN A 87 10.97 -21.25 7.02
C GLN A 87 11.35 -19.89 6.43
N GLY A 88 10.78 -18.80 6.97
CA GLY A 88 11.03 -17.47 6.48
C GLY A 88 12.49 -17.05 6.60
N ALA A 89 13.10 -17.26 7.78
CA ALA A 89 14.50 -16.94 8.03
C ALA A 89 15.45 -17.72 7.12
N THR A 90 15.20 -19.02 6.95
CA THR A 90 16.04 -19.90 6.12
C THR A 90 15.96 -19.52 4.64
N THR A 91 14.77 -19.22 4.14
CA THR A 91 14.57 -18.79 2.75
C THR A 91 15.24 -17.45 2.46
N ILE A 92 15.11 -16.47 3.36
CA ILE A 92 15.77 -15.17 3.24
C ILE A 92 17.29 -15.35 3.25
N PHE A 93 17.82 -16.16 4.18
CA PHE A 93 19.24 -16.46 4.26
C PHE A 93 19.78 -17.06 2.96
N ALA A 94 19.11 -18.08 2.41
CA ALA A 94 19.52 -18.74 1.17
C ALA A 94 19.53 -17.77 -0.03
N VAL A 95 18.50 -16.93 -0.18
CA VAL A 95 18.41 -15.94 -1.27
C VAL A 95 19.49 -14.85 -1.14
N ASN A 96 19.81 -14.43 0.08
CA ASN A 96 20.89 -13.48 0.33
C ASN A 96 22.26 -14.10 0.02
N LEU A 97 22.50 -15.35 0.42
CA LEU A 97 23.73 -16.08 0.11
C LEU A 97 23.93 -16.18 -1.41
N LYS A 98 22.90 -16.55 -2.17
CA LYS A 98 22.94 -16.56 -3.64
C LYS A 98 23.35 -15.21 -4.22
N ARG A 99 22.84 -14.10 -3.65
CA ARG A 99 23.18 -12.75 -4.10
C ARG A 99 24.64 -12.40 -3.81
N ILE A 100 25.14 -12.72 -2.62
CA ILE A 100 26.54 -12.48 -2.23
C ILE A 100 27.47 -13.20 -3.20
N LEU A 101 27.23 -14.50 -3.45
CA LEU A 101 28.03 -15.30 -4.37
C LEU A 101 28.03 -14.71 -5.79
N LYS A 102 26.86 -14.27 -6.28
CA LYS A 102 26.78 -13.61 -7.59
C LYS A 102 27.64 -12.33 -7.65
N LEU A 103 27.58 -11.50 -6.62
CA LEU A 103 28.34 -10.25 -6.55
C LEU A 103 29.85 -10.48 -6.40
N LEU A 104 30.27 -11.60 -5.80
CA LEU A 104 31.68 -11.99 -5.73
C LEU A 104 32.18 -12.39 -7.13
N ASN A 105 31.41 -13.19 -7.87
CA ASN A 105 31.78 -13.63 -9.22
C ASN A 105 31.76 -12.49 -10.25
N GLU A 106 30.97 -11.43 -10.06
CA GLU A 106 30.95 -10.25 -10.94
C GLU A 106 32.16 -9.31 -10.72
N LYS A 107 32.94 -9.52 -9.66
CA LYS A 107 34.15 -8.74 -9.33
C LYS A 107 35.45 -9.37 -9.84
N GLU A 108 35.40 -10.61 -10.30
CA GLU A 108 36.48 -11.31 -11.01
C GLU A 108 36.43 -11.00 -12.51
#